data_AF-A0AAT9SZM9-F1
#
_entry.id   AF-A0AAT9SZM9-F1
#
_cell.length_a   1.000
_cell.length_b   1.000
_cell.length_c   1.000
_cell.angle_alpha   90.00
_cell.angle_beta   90.00
_cell.angle_gamma   90.00
#
_symmetry.space_group_name_H-M   'P 1'
#
loop_
_entity.id
_entity.type
_entity.pdbx_description
1 polymer ?
#
loop_
_entity_poly.entity_id
_entity_poly.type
_entity_poly.pdbx_seq_one_letter_code
_entity_poly.pdbx_strand_id
1 'polypeptide(L)'
;MDHSKHARLSATELNAGVLEGATIYGPGDEKIGSVSHIHGVGPATQVVVDVGGFLGIGAKPVSVALDQLEFMRDEDGDVHAVTSWTKDQLKEMPEHVDP
;
A
#
# COMPACT_ATOMS: atom_id res chain seq x y z
N MET A 1 -10.53 17.33 2.35
CA MET A 1 -11.01 16.04 2.88
C MET A 1 -10.62 15.99 4.35
N ASP A 2 -11.53 15.64 5.26
CA ASP A 2 -11.28 15.69 6.71
C ASP A 2 -10.89 14.29 7.20
N HIS A 3 -9.59 14.04 7.33
CA HIS A 3 -9.09 12.68 7.61
C HIS A 3 -9.37 12.23 9.06
N SER A 4 -9.89 13.13 9.90
CA SER A 4 -10.20 12.90 11.32
C SER A 4 -11.36 11.92 11.55
N LYS A 5 -12.14 11.61 10.51
CA LYS A 5 -13.32 10.71 10.61
C LYS A 5 -13.05 9.27 10.17
N HIS A 6 -11.90 8.98 9.58
CA HIS A 6 -11.60 7.61 9.16
C HIS A 6 -11.18 6.77 10.36
N ALA A 7 -11.85 5.63 10.54
CA ALA A 7 -11.51 4.67 11.57
C ALA A 7 -10.17 4.01 11.21
N ARG A 8 -9.15 4.19 12.06
CA ARG A 8 -7.91 3.41 11.96
C ARG A 8 -8.23 1.93 12.13
N LEU A 9 -7.76 1.11 11.21
CA LEU A 9 -7.93 -0.34 11.28
C LEU A 9 -7.28 -0.89 12.56
N SER A 10 -8.01 -1.76 13.25
CA SER A 10 -7.53 -2.48 14.43
C SER A 10 -6.38 -3.42 14.05
N ALA A 11 -5.48 -3.76 14.96
CA ALA A 11 -4.41 -4.73 14.69
C ALA A 11 -4.91 -6.10 14.18
N THR A 12 -6.15 -6.46 14.50
CA THR A 12 -6.85 -7.66 14.02
C THR A 12 -7.36 -7.53 12.58
N GLU A 13 -7.66 -6.30 12.12
CA GLU A 13 -8.12 -5.99 10.76
C GLU A 13 -6.97 -5.65 9.80
N LEU A 14 -5.77 -5.35 10.33
CA LEU A 14 -4.54 -5.22 9.56
C LEU A 14 -4.03 -6.60 9.12
N ASN A 15 -4.81 -7.29 8.27
CA ASN A 15 -4.49 -8.58 7.72
C ASN A 15 -4.48 -8.56 6.20
N ALA A 16 -3.85 -9.58 5.61
CA ALA A 16 -3.63 -9.72 4.18
C ALA A 16 -4.95 -9.62 3.41
N GLY A 17 -5.99 -10.34 3.83
CA GLY A 17 -7.29 -10.30 3.15
C GLY A 17 -8.00 -8.95 3.13
N VAL A 18 -7.62 -7.98 3.99
CA VAL A 18 -8.21 -6.63 4.01
C VAL A 18 -7.35 -5.61 3.27
N LEU A 19 -6.03 -5.76 3.35
CA LEU A 19 -5.07 -4.79 2.80
C LEU A 19 -4.57 -5.19 1.40
N GLU A 20 -4.54 -6.48 1.08
CA GLU A 20 -4.19 -6.97 -0.26
C GLU A 20 -5.21 -6.48 -1.29
N GLY A 21 -4.72 -6.00 -2.43
CA GLY A 21 -5.56 -5.38 -3.46
C GLY A 21 -5.92 -3.92 -3.17
N ALA A 22 -5.58 -3.36 -2.01
CA ALA A 22 -5.78 -1.94 -1.73
C ALA A 22 -5.04 -1.08 -2.77
N THR A 23 -5.70 -0.02 -3.24
CA THR A 23 -5.08 0.92 -4.18
C THR A 23 -4.16 1.87 -3.44
N ILE A 24 -2.97 2.11 -4.00
CA ILE A 24 -1.97 2.99 -3.40
C ILE A 24 -1.91 4.30 -4.17
N TYR A 25 -2.14 5.38 -3.45
CA TYR A 25 -2.09 6.75 -3.93
C TYR A 25 -0.84 7.45 -3.41
N GLY A 26 -0.21 8.21 -4.28
CA GLY A 26 0.93 9.04 -3.94
C GLY A 26 0.52 10.48 -3.67
N PRO A 27 1.50 11.38 -3.52
CA PRO A 27 1.23 12.80 -3.35
C PRO A 27 0.48 13.36 -4.58
N GLY A 28 -0.64 14.05 -4.32
CA GLY A 28 -1.51 14.59 -5.37
C GLY A 28 -2.55 13.60 -5.91
N ASP A 29 -2.92 12.58 -5.13
CA ASP A 29 -3.95 11.58 -5.46
C ASP A 29 -3.60 10.77 -6.73
N GLU A 30 -2.32 10.67 -7.06
CA GLU A 30 -1.87 9.90 -8.21
C GLU A 30 -1.85 8.40 -7.90
N LYS A 31 -2.47 7.60 -8.78
CA LYS A 31 -2.42 6.14 -8.67
C LYS A 31 -1.01 5.63 -8.98
N ILE A 32 -0.33 5.19 -7.93
CA ILE A 32 1.00 4.59 -8.01
C ILE A 32 0.91 3.14 -8.42
N GLY A 33 -0.03 2.42 -7.79
CA GLY A 33 -0.07 0.97 -7.82
C GLY A 33 -1.12 0.37 -6.89
N SER A 34 -0.88 -0.88 -6.50
CA SER A 34 -1.75 -1.65 -5.60
C SER A 34 -0.93 -2.51 -4.65
N VAL A 35 -1.49 -2.87 -3.50
CA VAL A 35 -0.87 -3.83 -2.58
C VAL A 35 -0.94 -5.22 -3.20
N SER A 36 0.23 -5.84 -3.36
CA SER A 36 0.40 -7.18 -3.90
C SER A 36 0.25 -8.23 -2.82
N HIS A 37 1.04 -8.09 -1.74
CA HIS A 37 1.04 -9.00 -0.60
C HIS A 37 1.47 -8.25 0.65
N ILE A 38 1.18 -8.80 1.83
CA ILE A 38 1.75 -8.32 3.10
C ILE A 38 2.39 -9.46 3.87
N HIS A 39 3.60 -9.23 4.36
CA HIS A 39 4.39 -10.18 5.13
C HIS A 39 4.45 -9.75 6.59
N GLY A 40 4.04 -10.65 7.47
CA GLY A 40 4.11 -10.45 8.92
C GLY A 40 2.81 -9.94 9.53
N VAL A 41 2.86 -9.69 10.85
CA VAL A 41 1.73 -9.21 11.65
C VAL A 41 2.24 -8.21 12.69
N GLY A 42 1.51 -7.11 12.88
CA GLY A 42 1.84 -6.07 13.88
C GLY A 42 2.83 -5.00 13.35
N PRO A 43 3.65 -4.38 14.22
CA PRO A 43 4.48 -3.22 13.85
C PRO A 43 5.63 -3.54 12.88
N ALA A 44 5.95 -4.82 12.70
CA ALA A 44 6.99 -5.28 11.76
C ALA A 44 6.41 -5.68 10.38
N THR A 45 5.14 -5.37 10.11
CA THR A 45 4.49 -5.76 8.85
C THR A 45 5.18 -5.09 7.66
N GLN A 46 5.54 -5.89 6.67
CA GLN A 46 6.04 -5.43 5.37
C GLN A 46 4.92 -5.51 4.36
N VAL A 47 4.79 -4.48 3.53
CA VAL A 47 3.80 -4.39 2.47
C VAL A 47 4.55 -4.42 1.14
N VAL A 48 4.23 -5.41 0.33
CA VAL A 48 4.71 -5.52 -1.04
C VAL A 48 3.76 -4.72 -1.91
N VAL A 49 4.29 -3.69 -2.56
CA VAL A 49 3.56 -2.76 -3.41
C VAL A 49 3.97 -2.98 -4.84
N ASP A 50 3.00 -3.23 -5.72
CA ASP A 50 3.23 -3.27 -7.15
C ASP A 50 3.20 -1.87 -7.74
N VAL A 51 4.37 -1.35 -8.08
CA VAL A 51 4.56 0.00 -8.59
C VAL A 51 4.60 -0.03 -10.11
N GLY A 52 3.61 0.59 -10.75
CA GLY A 52 3.49 0.56 -12.20
C GLY A 52 3.06 -0.80 -12.74
N GLY A 53 3.04 -0.94 -14.07
CA GLY A 53 2.46 -2.10 -14.75
C GLY A 53 0.93 -2.06 -14.79
N PHE A 54 0.35 -2.59 -15.85
CA PHE A 54 -1.09 -2.77 -15.98
C PHE A 54 -1.34 -4.27 -15.80
N LEU A 55 -2.05 -4.67 -14.75
CA LEU A 55 -2.33 -6.09 -14.41
C LEU A 55 -1.07 -6.98 -14.28
N GLY A 56 -0.07 -6.59 -13.48
CA GLY A 56 1.07 -7.47 -13.16
C GLY A 56 2.11 -7.65 -14.27
N ILE A 57 1.89 -7.09 -15.47
CA ILE A 57 2.90 -7.06 -16.54
C ILE A 57 3.66 -5.73 -16.45
N GLY A 58 4.95 -5.82 -16.11
CA GLY A 58 5.80 -4.64 -15.88
C GLY A 58 5.51 -3.92 -14.56
N ALA A 59 4.81 -4.58 -13.64
CA ALA A 59 4.69 -4.13 -12.27
C ALA A 59 5.98 -4.46 -11.51
N LYS A 60 6.44 -3.48 -10.73
CA LYS A 60 7.66 -3.58 -9.94
C LYS A 60 7.27 -3.84 -8.49
N PRO A 61 7.50 -5.04 -7.92
CA PRO A 61 7.22 -5.29 -6.50
C PRO A 61 8.26 -4.55 -5.65
N VAL A 62 7.79 -3.67 -4.77
CA VAL A 62 8.61 -2.90 -3.84
C VAL A 62 8.11 -3.14 -2.43
N SER A 63 9.01 -3.62 -1.58
CA SER A 63 8.70 -3.85 -0.17
C SER A 63 8.90 -2.57 0.63
N VAL A 64 7.83 -2.12 1.25
CA VAL A 64 7.81 -0.96 2.13
C VAL A 64 7.26 -1.35 3.49
N ALA A 65 7.74 -0.70 4.55
CA ALA A 65 7.18 -0.93 5.88
C ALA A 65 5.73 -0.43 5.94
N LEU A 66 4.86 -1.14 6.65
CA LEU A 66 3.48 -0.71 6.87
C LEU A 66 3.43 0.69 7.53
N ASP A 67 4.40 1.05 8.37
CA ASP A 67 4.51 2.39 8.97
C ASP A 67 4.74 3.53 7.95
N GLN A 68 5.25 3.19 6.76
CA GLN A 68 5.45 4.13 5.64
C GLN A 68 4.19 4.28 4.77
N LEU A 69 3.16 3.48 5.01
CA LEU A 69 1.91 3.46 4.25
C LEU A 69 0.75 3.75 5.20
N GLU A 70 -0.03 4.78 4.87
CA GLU A 70 -1.19 5.11 5.67
C GLU A 70 -2.42 4.47 5.05
N PHE A 71 -2.87 3.35 5.65
CA PHE A 71 -4.08 2.66 5.22
C PHE A 71 -5.31 3.32 5.80
N MET A 72 -6.25 3.65 4.93
CA MET A 72 -7.50 4.31 5.24
C MET A 72 -8.64 3.52 4.61
N ARG A 73 -9.78 3.49 5.32
CA ARG A 73 -11.03 2.93 4.82
C ARG A 73 -12.00 4.09 4.57
N ASP A 74 -12.57 4.14 3.38
CA ASP A 74 -13.59 5.14 3.02
C ASP A 74 -14.98 4.77 3.57
N GLU A 75 -15.97 5.66 3.41
CA GLU A 75 -17.35 5.43 3.86
C GLU A 75 -18.02 4.24 3.15
N ASP A 76 -17.60 3.94 1.92
CA ASP A 76 -18.04 2.75 1.16
C ASP A 76 -17.42 1.43 1.66
N GLY A 77 -16.45 1.50 2.57
CA GLY A 77 -15.73 0.34 3.09
C GLY A 77 -14.50 -0.06 2.25
N ASP A 78 -14.22 0.68 1.18
CA ASP A 78 -13.03 0.50 0.35
C ASP A 78 -11.75 0.90 1.10
N VAL A 79 -10.77 -0.01 1.08
CA VAL A 79 -9.46 0.20 1.71
C VAL A 79 -8.49 0.71 0.66
N HIS A 80 -7.83 1.82 0.96
CA HIS A 80 -6.76 2.38 0.16
C HIS A 80 -5.57 2.73 1.04
N ALA A 81 -4.39 2.80 0.45
CA ALA A 81 -3.19 3.27 1.12
C ALA A 81 -2.71 4.57 0.49
N VAL A 82 -2.17 5.47 1.29
CA VAL A 82 -1.43 6.63 0.81
C VAL A 82 0.04 6.52 1.19
N THR A 83 0.90 7.00 0.30
CA THR A 83 2.33 7.06 0.53
C THR A 83 2.87 8.46 0.28
N SER A 84 3.92 8.84 1.01
CA SER A 84 4.66 10.08 0.75
C SER A 84 5.55 9.98 -0.50
N TRP A 85 5.79 8.77 -1.01
CA TRP A 85 6.65 8.53 -2.15
C TRP A 85 5.91 8.73 -3.49
N THR A 86 6.61 9.25 -4.49
CA THR A 86 6.07 9.33 -5.86
C THR A 86 6.29 8.02 -6.60
N LYS A 87 5.59 7.84 -7.72
CA LYS A 87 5.71 6.66 -8.57
C LYS A 87 7.13 6.45 -9.07
N ASP A 88 7.78 7.52 -9.51
CA ASP A 88 9.16 7.48 -9.96
C ASP A 88 10.12 7.13 -8.82
N GLN A 89 9.96 7.71 -7.63
CA GLN A 89 10.79 7.36 -6.48
C GLN A 89 10.69 5.88 -6.13
N LEU A 90 9.47 5.34 -6.09
CA LEU A 90 9.25 3.91 -5.85
C LEU A 90 9.82 3.03 -6.97
N LYS A 91 9.80 3.50 -8.22
CA LYS A 91 10.48 2.83 -9.34
C LYS A 91 12.01 2.92 -9.25
N GLU A 92 12.57 3.91 -8.58
CA GLU A 92 14.01 4.02 -8.33
C GLU A 92 14.46 3.17 -7.14
N MET A 93 13.56 2.82 -6.22
CA MET A 93 13.86 1.93 -5.10
C MET A 93 14.23 0.51 -5.57
N PRO A 94 15.07 -0.22 -4.81
CA PRO A 94 15.41 -1.60 -5.13
C PRO A 94 14.15 -2.49 -5.17
N GLU A 95 14.08 -3.36 -6.17
CA GLU A 95 13.02 -4.36 -6.29
C GLU A 95 13.07 -5.28 -5.09
N HIS A 96 11.90 -5.59 -4.53
CA HIS A 96 11.80 -6.77 -3.72
C HIS A 96 11.95 -7.98 -4.64
N VAL A 97 13.11 -8.62 -4.55
CA VAL A 97 13.36 -9.91 -5.18
C VAL A 97 13.23 -10.93 -4.05
N ASP A 98 12.09 -11.61 -3.96
CA ASP A 98 11.99 -12.84 -3.16
C ASP A 98 13.06 -13.82 -3.69
N PRO A 99 14.06 -14.22 -2.87
CA PRO A 99 15.11 -15.15 -3.27
C PRO A 99 14.64 -16.60 -3.39
#